data_AF-Q6D5A9-F1
#
_entry.id   AF-Q6D5A9-F1
#
_cell.length_a   1.000
_cell.length_b   1.000
_cell.length_c   1.000
_cell.angle_alpha   90.00
_cell.angle_beta   90.00
_cell.angle_gamma   90.00
#
_symmetry.space_group_name_H-M   'P 1'
#
loop_
_entity.id
_entity.type
_entity.pdbx_description
1 polymer ?
#
loop_
_entity_poly.entity_id
_entity_poly.type
_entity_poly.pdbx_seq_one_letter_code
_entity_poly.pdbx_strand_id
1 'polypeptide(L)'
;MGKYINEYLSIFTQKSEYIKNEVNKSVKYWLPDNPPTILLFSLVGKALVNQLDCLRESDKLELFQHIETGMLSDNADLSTAIATFYFGWLSRKIQR
;
A
#
# COMPACT_ATOMS: atom_id res chain seq x y z
N MET A 1 -15.52 -0.57 -3.88
CA MET A 1 -14.30 0.05 -3.32
C MET A 1 -14.55 1.55 -3.18
N GLY A 2 -14.30 2.16 -2.01
CA GLY A 2 -14.51 3.61 -1.84
C GLY A 2 -13.56 4.43 -2.72
N LYS A 3 -14.04 5.54 -3.29
CA LYS A 3 -13.28 6.43 -4.20
C LYS A 3 -11.92 6.83 -3.61
N TYR A 4 -11.89 7.07 -2.30
CA TYR A 4 -10.69 7.39 -1.52
C TYR A 4 -9.59 6.31 -1.55
N ILE A 5 -9.96 5.03 -1.51
CA ILE A 5 -8.99 3.92 -1.52
C ILE A 5 -8.31 3.82 -2.88
N ASN A 6 -9.07 4.02 -3.96
CA ASN A 6 -8.53 4.00 -5.32
C ASN A 6 -7.62 5.20 -5.59
N GLU A 7 -7.98 6.40 -5.13
CA GLU A 7 -7.12 7.58 -5.22
C GLU A 7 -5.82 7.39 -4.44
N TYR A 8 -5.90 6.82 -3.24
CA TYR A 8 -4.74 6.53 -2.40
C TYR A 8 -3.82 5.46 -3.02
N LEU A 9 -4.39 4.37 -3.54
CA LEU A 9 -3.64 3.36 -4.27
C LEU A 9 -3.01 3.91 -5.56
N SER A 10 -3.67 4.86 -6.23
CA SER A 10 -3.18 5.49 -7.45
C SER A 10 -1.78 6.10 -7.26
N ILE A 11 -1.53 6.74 -6.11
CA ILE A 11 -0.24 7.35 -5.77
C ILE A 11 0.88 6.29 -5.71
N PHE A 12 0.61 5.13 -5.09
CA PHE A 12 1.56 4.01 -5.09
C PHE A 12 1.77 3.42 -6.49
N THR A 13 0.71 3.31 -7.29
CA THR A 13 0.81 2.80 -8.66
C THR A 13 1.48 3.75 -9.64
N GLN A 14 1.46 5.05 -9.38
CA GLN A 14 2.21 6.05 -10.17
C GLN A 14 3.70 6.03 -9.81
N LYS A 15 4.04 5.76 -8.55
CA LYS A 15 5.43 5.68 -8.08
C LYS A 15 6.13 4.39 -8.47
N SER A 16 5.40 3.28 -8.62
CA SER A 16 5.97 2.00 -9.05
C SER A 16 5.04 1.21 -9.96
N GLU A 17 5.53 0.94 -11.17
CA GLU A 17 4.86 0.08 -12.15
C GLU A 17 4.73 -1.37 -11.65
N TYR A 18 5.64 -1.81 -10.79
CA TYR A 18 5.58 -3.13 -10.16
C TYR A 18 4.40 -3.23 -9.18
N ILE A 19 4.19 -2.20 -8.35
CA ILE A 19 3.04 -2.12 -7.44
C ILE A 19 1.73 -2.10 -8.24
N LYS A 20 1.70 -1.32 -9.33
CA LYS A 20 0.54 -1.27 -10.24
C LYS A 20 0.18 -2.64 -10.79
N ASN A 21 1.18 -3.42 -11.21
CA ASN A 21 0.93 -4.75 -11.77
C ASN A 21 0.38 -5.72 -10.73
N GLU A 22 0.91 -5.71 -9.50
CA GLU A 22 0.44 -6.57 -8.41
C GLU A 22 -0.98 -6.21 -7.97
N VAL A 23 -1.31 -4.92 -7.85
CA VAL A 23 -2.67 -4.46 -7.55
C VAL A 23 -3.65 -4.91 -8.64
N ASN A 24 -3.28 -4.74 -9.93
CA ASN A 24 -4.14 -5.10 -11.04
C ASN A 24 -4.36 -6.62 -11.13
N LYS A 25 -3.33 -7.44 -10.86
CA LYS A 25 -3.49 -8.89 -10.74
C LYS A 25 -4.45 -9.28 -9.63
N SER A 26 -4.37 -8.64 -8.47
CA SER A 26 -5.29 -8.94 -7.38
C SER A 26 -6.72 -8.47 -7.62
N VAL A 27 -6.90 -7.31 -8.25
CA VAL A 27 -8.24 -6.88 -8.68
C VAL A 27 -8.82 -7.86 -9.70
N LYS A 28 -8.01 -8.35 -10.65
CA LYS A 28 -8.43 -9.38 -11.61
C LYS A 28 -8.76 -10.72 -10.95
N TYR A 29 -8.00 -11.11 -9.93
CA TYR A 29 -8.19 -12.39 -9.24
C TYR A 29 -9.50 -12.44 -8.44
N TRP A 30 -9.93 -11.30 -7.90
CA TRP A 30 -11.13 -11.24 -7.07
C TRP A 30 -12.43 -11.04 -7.84
N LEU A 31 -12.38 -10.74 -9.15
CA LEU A 31 -13.58 -10.62 -9.98
C LEU A 31 -14.41 -11.92 -9.97
N PRO A 32 -15.75 -11.82 -9.82
CA PRO A 32 -16.59 -10.60 -9.88
C PRO A 32 -16.71 -9.82 -8.56
N ASP A 33 -16.14 -10.33 -7.47
CA ASP A 33 -16.12 -9.66 -6.17
C ASP A 33 -15.04 -8.58 -6.07
N ASN A 34 -15.19 -7.69 -5.08
CA ASN A 34 -14.17 -6.70 -4.78
C ASN A 34 -13.17 -7.24 -3.76
N PRO A 35 -11.85 -7.14 -4.00
CA PRO A 35 -10.86 -7.56 -3.02
C PRO A 35 -11.02 -6.73 -1.73
N PRO A 36 -10.82 -7.32 -0.54
CA PRO A 36 -10.80 -6.58 0.70
C PRO A 36 -9.65 -5.57 0.70
N THR A 37 -9.92 -4.35 1.16
CA THR A 37 -8.97 -3.23 1.22
C THR A 37 -7.65 -3.62 1.90
N ILE A 38 -7.75 -4.35 3.02
CA ILE A 38 -6.61 -4.83 3.80
C ILE A 38 -5.68 -5.72 2.95
N LEU A 39 -6.26 -6.53 2.06
CA LEU A 39 -5.51 -7.49 1.24
C LEU A 39 -4.75 -6.78 0.12
N LEU A 40 -5.37 -5.77 -0.50
CA LEU A 40 -4.68 -4.88 -1.44
C LEU A 40 -3.52 -4.14 -0.77
N PHE A 41 -3.74 -3.54 0.40
CA PHE A 41 -2.67 -2.84 1.13
C PHE A 41 -1.54 -3.77 1.57
N SER A 42 -1.84 -5.01 1.96
CA SER A 42 -0.83 -6.02 2.30
C SER A 42 0.06 -6.38 1.10
N LEU A 43 -0.54 -6.49 -0.10
CA LEU A 43 0.19 -6.75 -1.35
C LEU A 43 1.03 -5.56 -1.79
N VAL A 44 0.45 -4.36 -1.76
CA VAL A 44 1.19 -3.11 -1.99
C VAL A 44 2.37 -3.05 -1.05
N GLY A 45 2.16 -3.33 0.23
CA GLY A 45 3.22 -3.31 1.22
C GLY A 45 4.32 -4.31 0.98
N LYS A 46 3.99 -5.55 0.60
CA LYS A 46 4.98 -6.57 0.23
C LYS A 46 5.79 -6.14 -1.00
N ALA A 47 5.13 -5.59 -2.01
CA ALA A 47 5.79 -5.04 -3.19
C ALA A 47 6.69 -3.84 -2.84
N LEU A 48 6.23 -2.99 -1.92
CA LEU A 48 6.95 -1.82 -1.45
C LEU A 48 8.19 -2.22 -0.64
N VAL A 49 8.12 -3.21 0.29
CA VAL A 49 9.32 -3.77 0.97
C VAL A 49 10.34 -4.27 -0.06
N ASN A 50 9.88 -5.04 -1.06
CA ASN A 50 10.77 -5.63 -2.06
C ASN A 50 11.45 -4.58 -2.95
N GLN A 51 10.80 -3.46 -3.20
CA GLN A 51 11.35 -2.36 -4.00
C GLN A 51 11.96 -1.24 -3.16
N LEU A 52 11.81 -1.29 -1.83
CA LEU A 52 12.29 -0.24 -0.94
C LEU A 52 13.80 -0.06 -1.07
N ASP A 53 14.55 -1.15 -1.14
CA ASP A 53 16.01 -1.10 -1.29
C ASP A 53 16.44 -0.45 -2.63
N CYS A 54 15.57 -0.48 -3.64
CA CYS A 54 15.81 0.11 -4.96
C CYS A 54 15.28 1.55 -5.11
N LEU A 55 14.42 2.00 -4.18
CA LEU A 55 13.86 3.35 -4.17
C LEU A 55 14.84 4.36 -3.57
N ARG A 56 14.89 5.57 -4.14
CA ARG A 56 15.68 6.70 -3.60
C ARG A 56 15.13 7.14 -2.25
N GLU A 57 15.98 7.69 -1.40
CA GLU A 57 15.56 8.16 -0.07
C GLU A 57 14.46 9.23 -0.13
N SER A 58 14.48 10.10 -1.14
CA SER A 58 13.42 11.08 -1.37
C SER A 58 12.06 10.42 -1.67
N ASP A 59 12.06 9.39 -2.51
CA ASP A 59 10.85 8.64 -2.86
C ASP A 59 10.33 7.83 -1.66
N LYS A 60 11.25 7.31 -0.80
CA LYS A 60 10.88 6.67 0.47
C LYS A 60 10.20 7.66 1.41
N LEU A 61 10.74 8.86 1.56
CA LEU A 61 10.22 9.86 2.49
C LEU A 61 8.82 10.33 2.09
N GLU A 62 8.58 10.55 0.80
CA GLU A 62 7.23 10.85 0.27
C GLU A 62 6.25 9.69 0.52
N LEU A 63 6.69 8.43 0.34
CA LEU A 63 5.86 7.27 0.64
C LEU A 63 5.53 7.20 2.14
N PHE A 64 6.50 7.44 3.03
CA PHE A 64 6.23 7.45 4.48
C PHE A 64 5.27 8.55 4.89
N GLN A 65 5.44 9.77 4.37
CA GLN A 65 4.50 10.87 4.62
C GLN A 65 3.11 10.53 4.10
N HIS A 66 3.02 9.88 2.94
CA HIS A 66 1.75 9.44 2.40
C HIS A 66 1.08 8.39 3.30
N ILE A 67 1.85 7.42 3.79
CA ILE A 67 1.41 6.38 4.74
C ILE A 67 0.94 7.00 6.05
N GLU A 68 1.69 7.94 6.61
CA GLU A 68 1.36 8.66 7.83
C GLU A 68 0.05 9.47 7.68
N THR A 69 -0.11 10.16 6.54
CA THR A 69 -1.36 10.86 6.20
C THR A 69 -2.53 9.90 6.08
N GLY A 70 -2.30 8.69 5.56
CA GLY A 70 -3.31 7.64 5.48
C GLY A 70 -3.68 7.04 6.84
N MET A 71 -2.72 6.90 7.75
CA MET A 71 -2.97 6.49 9.14
C MET A 71 -3.77 7.55 9.92
N LEU A 72 -3.55 8.83 9.63
CA LEU A 72 -4.27 9.95 10.24
C LEU A 72 -5.61 10.27 9.53
N SER A 73 -6.02 9.47 8.55
CA SER A 73 -7.30 9.64 7.87
C SER A 73 -8.47 9.36 8.80
N ASP A 74 -9.53 10.17 8.70
CA ASP A 74 -10.81 10.01 9.42
C ASP A 74 -11.54 8.67 9.13
N ASN A 75 -11.09 7.92 8.13
CA ASN A 75 -11.65 6.63 7.80
C ASN A 75 -10.97 5.53 8.63
N ALA A 76 -11.64 5.06 9.69
CA ALA A 76 -11.12 4.04 10.60
C ALA A 76 -10.71 2.73 9.88
N ASP A 77 -11.41 2.32 8.82
CA ASP A 77 -11.06 1.12 8.05
C ASP A 77 -9.75 1.33 7.26
N LEU A 78 -9.58 2.52 6.69
CA LEU A 78 -8.36 2.89 5.96
C LEU A 78 -7.19 3.05 6.91
N SER A 79 -7.37 3.81 8.01
CA SER A 79 -6.36 4.02 9.04
C SER A 79 -5.89 2.68 9.62
N THR A 80 -6.82 1.79 9.97
CA THR A 80 -6.49 0.46 10.51
C THR A 80 -5.77 -0.40 9.48
N ALA A 81 -6.23 -0.41 8.22
CA ALA A 81 -5.57 -1.16 7.15
C ALA A 81 -4.13 -0.67 6.91
N ILE A 82 -3.92 0.65 6.91
CA ILE A 82 -2.61 1.26 6.70
C ILE A 82 -1.71 1.06 7.92
N ALA A 83 -2.22 1.21 9.14
CA ALA A 83 -1.46 0.96 10.37
C ALA A 83 -1.01 -0.51 10.45
N THR A 84 -1.90 -1.44 10.12
CA THR A 84 -1.57 -2.88 10.05
C THR A 84 -0.51 -3.15 8.98
N PHE A 85 -0.65 -2.52 7.82
CA PHE A 85 0.34 -2.56 6.75
C PHE A 85 1.70 -2.03 7.22
N TYR A 86 1.75 -0.87 7.85
CA TYR A 86 2.98 -0.22 8.32
C TYR A 86 3.66 -1.05 9.41
N PHE A 87 2.90 -1.60 10.34
CA PHE A 87 3.44 -2.45 11.40
C PHE A 87 4.04 -3.74 10.83
N GLY A 88 3.34 -4.39 9.88
CA GLY A 88 3.85 -5.57 9.18
C GLY A 88 5.07 -5.27 8.30
N TRP A 89 5.14 -4.07 7.73
CA TRP A 89 6.29 -3.58 6.98
C TRP A 89 7.51 -3.36 7.90
N LEU A 90 7.33 -2.69 9.04
CA LEU A 90 8.39 -2.42 10.02
C LEU A 90 8.94 -3.71 10.63
N SER A 91 8.05 -4.65 10.96
CA SER A 91 8.42 -5.97 11.49
C SER A 91 9.31 -6.77 10.51
N ARG A 92 9.01 -6.72 9.20
CA ARG A 92 9.86 -7.37 8.17
C ARG A 92 11.19 -6.69 7.95
N LYS A 93 11.27 -5.37 8.16
CA LYS A 93 12.52 -4.61 8.03
C LYS A 93 13.49 -4.91 9.19
N ILE A 94 12.98 -5.11 10.40
CA ILE A 94 13.80 -5.40 11.60
C ILE A 94 14.34 -6.85 11.60
N GLN A 95 13.65 -7.77 10.93
CA GLN A 95 14.04 -9.18 10.82
C GLN A 95 15.08 -9.48 9.72
N ARG A 96 15.50 -8.47 8.95
CA ARG A 96 16.43 -8.60 7.82
C ARG A 96 17.75 -7.90 8.14
#